data_AF-A0A7S3WJ19-F1
#
_entry.id   AF-A0A7S3WJ19-F1
#
_cell.length_a   1.000
_cell.length_b   1.000
_cell.length_c   1.000
_cell.angle_alpha   90.00
_cell.angle_beta   90.00
_cell.angle_gamma   90.00
#
_symmetry.space_group_name_H-M   'P 1'
#
loop_
_entity.id
_entity.type
_entity.pdbx_description
1 polymer ?
#
loop_
_entity_poly.entity_id
_entity_poly.type
_entity_poly.pdbx_seq_one_letter_code
_entity_poly.pdbx_strand_id
1 'polypeptide(L)'
;VLVFLSRGYFTSRNCLREARASMQRNKPILLVHETDASKGGFTLEEARAECPEDLRDFMFGPVGYERPIIPWHRITVFQLCTLKEIARNVLRQTPLYSSKPMLGVYLDRDVNVDQLKMSKPVAIYASPNNPGSEMVAKELAAFFPETEICV
;
A
#
# COMPACT_ATOMS: atom_id res chain seq x y z
N VAL A 1 5.55 12.53 -6.73
CA VAL A 1 6.04 12.96 -5.41
C VAL A 1 5.47 12.02 -4.39
N LEU A 2 6.33 11.39 -3.60
CA LEU A 2 5.91 10.56 -2.49
C LEU A 2 5.70 11.47 -1.29
N VAL A 3 4.49 11.43 -0.72
CA VAL A 3 4.11 12.19 0.46
C VAL A 3 3.88 11.20 1.59
N PHE A 4 4.67 11.33 2.65
CA PHE A 4 4.50 10.54 3.86
C PHE A 4 3.62 11.31 4.84
N LEU A 5 2.36 10.88 4.97
CA LEU A 5 1.35 11.44 5.86
C LEU A 5 1.59 10.93 7.28
N SER A 6 2.29 11.74 8.05
CA SER A 6 2.33 11.66 9.51
C SER A 6 1.69 12.92 10.10
N ARG A 7 1.35 12.87 11.40
CA ARG A 7 0.86 14.01 12.16
C ARG A 7 1.73 15.24 11.94
N GLY A 8 1.08 16.37 11.66
CA GLY A 8 1.75 17.64 11.40
C GLY A 8 2.29 17.83 9.98
N TYR A 9 2.06 16.88 9.06
CA TYR A 9 2.41 17.07 7.65
C TYR A 9 1.76 18.34 7.07
N PHE A 10 0.45 18.51 7.27
CA PHE A 10 -0.28 19.67 6.73
C PHE A 10 -0.14 20.94 7.58
N THR A 11 0.43 20.86 8.79
CA THR A 11 0.76 22.05 9.60
C THR A 11 2.18 22.55 9.35
N SER A 12 3.05 21.72 8.75
CA SER A 12 4.42 22.09 8.38
C SER A 12 4.45 23.00 7.15
N ARG A 13 4.98 24.22 7.31
CA ARG A 13 5.19 25.17 6.22
C ARG A 13 6.04 24.60 5.07
N ASN A 14 7.03 23.77 5.39
CA ASN A 14 7.90 23.17 4.38
C ASN A 14 7.16 22.10 3.57
N CYS A 15 6.38 21.24 4.25
CA CYS A 15 5.57 20.23 3.58
C CYS A 15 4.49 20.87 2.70
N LEU A 16 3.81 21.92 3.19
CA LEU A 16 2.83 22.66 2.39
C LEU A 16 3.46 23.34 1.16
N ARG A 17 4.69 23.86 1.27
CA ARG A 17 5.41 24.42 0.12
C ARG A 17 5.64 23.36 -0.96
N GLU A 18 6.03 22.16 -0.58
CA GLU A 18 6.24 21.04 -1.51
C GLU A 18 4.93 20.54 -2.13
N ALA A 19 3.86 20.42 -1.34
CA ALA A 19 2.54 20.04 -1.82
C ALA A 19 2.02 21.05 -2.86
N ARG A 20 2.10 22.36 -2.55
CA ARG A 20 1.69 23.44 -3.47
C ARG A 20 2.52 23.46 -4.74
N ALA A 21 3.84 23.32 -4.63
CA ALA A 21 4.71 23.25 -5.80
C ALA A 21 4.43 22.01 -6.67
N SER A 22 4.07 20.89 -6.04
CA SER A 22 3.66 19.67 -6.73
C SER A 22 2.35 19.87 -7.48
N MET A 23 1.36 20.53 -6.86
CA MET A 23 0.10 20.90 -7.50
C MET A 23 0.30 21.82 -8.70
N GLN A 24 1.07 22.90 -8.54
CA GLN A 24 1.36 23.86 -9.61
C GLN A 24 2.05 23.20 -10.81
N ARG A 25 2.89 22.19 -10.57
CA ARG A 25 3.60 21.44 -11.60
C ARG A 25 2.87 20.19 -12.07
N ASN A 26 1.63 19.98 -11.62
CA ASN A 26 0.82 18.80 -11.87
C ASN A 26 1.60 17.48 -11.69
N LYS A 27 2.39 17.39 -10.62
CA LYS A 27 3.17 16.19 -10.34
C LYS A 27 2.25 15.10 -9.76
N PRO A 28 2.37 13.84 -10.19
CA PRO A 28 1.61 12.76 -9.60
C PRO A 28 1.94 12.62 -8.11
N ILE A 29 0.92 12.42 -7.26
CA ILE A 29 1.07 12.23 -5.82
C ILE A 29 0.89 10.75 -5.48
N LEU A 30 1.81 10.24 -4.68
CA LEU A 30 1.69 8.95 -4.00
C LEU A 30 1.61 9.21 -2.50
N LEU A 31 0.47 8.89 -1.88
CA LEU A 31 0.28 9.04 -0.44
C LEU A 31 0.66 7.76 0.27
N VAL A 32 1.53 7.90 1.27
CA VAL A 32 1.92 6.83 2.21
C VAL A 32 1.52 7.28 3.61
N HIS A 33 0.80 6.49 4.37
CA HIS A 33 0.17 6.90 5.63
C HIS A 33 0.76 6.16 6.84
N GLU A 34 1.27 6.89 7.83
CA GLU A 34 1.75 6.31 9.08
C GLU A 34 0.57 5.80 9.92
N THR A 35 0.52 4.48 10.14
CA THR A 35 -0.56 3.85 10.91
C THR A 35 -0.23 3.74 12.40
N ASP A 36 1.04 3.86 12.80
CA ASP A 36 1.46 3.72 14.20
C ASP A 36 1.39 5.05 14.95
N ALA A 37 0.40 5.19 15.84
CA ALA A 37 0.19 6.39 16.66
C ALA A 37 1.42 6.82 17.46
N SER A 38 2.25 5.88 17.93
CA SER A 38 3.49 6.17 18.68
C SER A 38 4.59 6.79 17.81
N LYS A 39 4.46 6.68 16.48
CA LYS A 39 5.40 7.19 15.47
C LYS A 39 4.84 8.37 14.69
N GLY A 40 3.77 8.99 15.18
CA GLY A 40 3.10 10.10 14.51
C GLY A 40 1.97 9.67 13.59
N GLY A 41 1.47 8.45 13.74
CA GLY A 41 0.24 8.01 13.08
C GLY A 41 -0.98 8.76 13.61
N PHE A 42 -1.97 8.90 12.74
CA PHE A 42 -3.21 9.64 12.97
C PHE A 42 -4.26 9.18 11.94
N THR A 43 -5.52 9.55 12.07
CA THR A 43 -6.57 9.04 11.17
C THR A 43 -6.55 9.76 9.82
N LEU A 44 -7.12 9.11 8.80
CA LEU A 44 -7.25 9.69 7.47
C LEU A 44 -8.26 10.85 7.43
N GLU A 45 -9.23 10.82 8.34
CA GLU A 45 -10.18 11.90 8.60
C GLU A 45 -9.45 13.13 9.18
N GLU A 46 -8.60 12.93 10.20
CA GLU A 46 -7.75 13.98 10.75
C GLU A 46 -6.82 14.57 9.67
N ALA A 47 -6.22 13.72 8.84
CA ALA A 47 -5.38 14.16 7.72
C ALA A 47 -6.13 15.06 6.73
N ARG A 48 -7.38 14.73 6.41
CA ARG A 48 -8.23 15.54 5.52
C ARG A 48 -8.65 16.84 6.16
N ALA A 49 -8.94 16.83 7.46
CA ALA A 49 -9.31 18.01 8.23
C ALA A 49 -8.14 19.00 8.33
N GLU A 50 -6.92 18.52 8.58
CA GLU A 50 -5.72 19.38 8.61
C GLU A 50 -5.31 19.88 7.22
N CYS A 51 -5.65 19.16 6.15
CA CYS A 51 -5.30 19.57 4.79
C CYS A 51 -6.03 20.85 4.38
N PRO A 52 -5.31 21.88 3.89
CA PRO A 52 -5.92 23.08 3.31
C PRO A 52 -6.92 22.71 2.21
N GLU A 53 -8.06 23.41 2.17
CA GLU A 53 -9.17 23.09 1.26
C GLU A 53 -8.72 23.11 -0.21
N ASP A 54 -7.90 24.09 -0.58
CA ASP A 54 -7.39 24.27 -1.94
C ASP A 54 -6.42 23.17 -2.38
N LEU A 55 -5.91 22.37 -1.45
CA LEU A 55 -5.03 21.22 -1.72
C LEU A 55 -5.75 19.87 -1.61
N ARG A 56 -6.94 19.82 -0.99
CA ARG A 56 -7.54 18.55 -0.54
C ARG A 56 -7.82 17.61 -1.70
N ASP A 57 -8.45 18.09 -2.76
CA ASP A 57 -8.75 17.29 -3.95
C ASP A 57 -7.49 16.86 -4.69
N PHE A 58 -6.48 17.72 -4.78
CA PHE A 58 -5.20 17.38 -5.41
C PHE A 58 -4.50 16.24 -4.66
N MET A 59 -4.46 16.35 -3.33
CA MET A 59 -3.79 15.39 -2.46
C MET A 59 -4.55 14.06 -2.40
N PHE A 60 -5.83 14.09 -2.04
CA PHE A 60 -6.64 12.91 -1.72
C PHE A 60 -7.53 12.42 -2.87
N GLY A 61 -7.55 13.09 -4.01
CA GLY A 61 -8.52 12.85 -5.07
C GLY A 61 -9.86 13.55 -4.78
N PRO A 62 -10.64 13.87 -5.83
CA PRO A 62 -11.97 14.44 -5.64
C PRO A 62 -12.92 13.40 -5.04
N VAL A 63 -13.99 13.87 -4.41
CA VAL A 63 -15.02 13.01 -3.80
C VAL A 63 -15.59 12.02 -4.82
N GLY A 64 -15.62 10.73 -4.45
CA GLY A 64 -16.05 9.63 -5.32
C GLY A 64 -14.97 9.09 -6.27
N TYR A 65 -13.79 9.72 -6.30
CA TYR A 65 -12.61 9.24 -7.01
C TYR A 65 -11.36 9.38 -6.12
N GLU A 66 -11.48 8.87 -4.89
CA GLU A 66 -10.44 8.98 -3.88
C GLU A 66 -9.14 8.31 -4.36
N ARG A 67 -8.03 9.01 -4.11
CA ARG A 67 -6.70 8.52 -4.38
C ARG A 67 -6.40 7.34 -3.44
N PRO A 68 -5.86 6.23 -3.95
CA PRO A 68 -5.35 5.16 -3.10
C PRO A 68 -4.25 5.67 -2.16
N ILE A 69 -4.32 5.25 -0.90
CA ILE A 69 -3.34 5.58 0.14
C ILE A 69 -2.68 4.29 0.59
N ILE A 70 -1.36 4.27 0.58
CA ILE A 70 -0.60 3.08 0.99
C ILE A 70 -0.35 3.16 2.50
N PRO A 71 -0.84 2.21 3.32
CA PRO A 71 -0.52 2.18 4.74
C PRO A 71 0.95 1.81 4.96
N TRP A 72 1.61 2.53 5.86
CA TRP A 72 2.96 2.25 6.33
C TRP A 72 2.92 1.45 7.62
N HIS A 73 3.28 0.17 7.51
CA HIS A 73 3.35 -0.72 8.65
C HIS A 73 4.76 -0.75 9.25
N ARG A 74 4.85 -0.62 10.57
CA ARG A 74 6.12 -0.69 11.34
C ARG A 74 6.56 -2.12 11.68
N ILE A 75 5.84 -3.12 11.21
CA ILE A 75 6.19 -4.54 11.33
C ILE A 75 6.96 -4.93 10.06
N THR A 76 8.20 -5.41 10.22
CA THR A 76 9.16 -5.62 9.12
C THR A 76 8.56 -6.33 7.90
N VAL A 77 7.85 -7.44 8.11
CA VAL A 77 7.27 -8.21 7.00
C VAL A 77 6.22 -7.42 6.21
N PHE A 78 5.37 -6.66 6.90
CA PHE A 78 4.38 -5.80 6.24
C PHE A 78 5.01 -4.54 5.65
N GLN A 79 6.08 -4.04 6.25
CA GLN A 79 6.87 -2.93 5.72
C GLN A 79 7.46 -3.29 4.34
N LEU A 80 7.95 -4.53 4.17
CA LEU A 80 8.44 -5.01 2.87
C LEU A 80 7.32 -5.05 1.83
N CYS A 81 6.11 -5.47 2.21
CA CYS A 81 4.94 -5.40 1.33
C CYS A 81 4.62 -3.95 0.93
N THR A 82 4.58 -3.03 1.91
CA THR A 82 4.39 -1.60 1.66
C THR A 82 5.45 -1.03 0.71
N LEU A 83 6.72 -1.40 0.88
CA LEU A 83 7.81 -0.95 -0.01
C LEU A 83 7.60 -1.42 -1.45
N LYS A 84 7.13 -2.66 -1.66
CA LYS A 84 6.79 -3.16 -3.00
C LYS A 84 5.62 -2.38 -3.61
N GLU A 85 4.59 -2.06 -2.82
CA GLU A 85 3.48 -1.22 -3.28
C GLU A 85 3.95 0.18 -3.67
N ILE A 86 4.81 0.80 -2.86
CA ILE A 86 5.39 2.11 -3.15
C ILE A 86 6.17 2.06 -4.47
N ALA A 87 7.09 1.11 -4.61
CA ALA A 87 7.90 0.96 -5.81
C ALA A 87 7.03 0.73 -7.04
N ARG A 88 6.02 -0.14 -6.94
CA ARG A 88 5.08 -0.41 -8.03
C ARG A 88 4.35 0.86 -8.46
N ASN A 89 3.81 1.61 -7.51
CA ASN A 89 3.08 2.84 -7.80
C ASN A 89 3.99 3.92 -8.39
N VAL A 90 5.21 4.08 -7.89
CA VAL A 90 6.21 5.00 -8.47
C VAL A 90 6.50 4.62 -9.92
N LEU A 91 6.77 3.34 -10.20
CA LEU A 91 7.07 2.87 -11.56
C LEU A 91 5.90 3.13 -12.52
N ARG A 92 4.65 2.88 -12.11
CA ARG A 92 3.45 3.18 -12.92
C ARG A 92 3.33 4.65 -13.34
N GLN A 93 3.90 5.59 -12.57
CA GLN A 93 3.90 7.01 -12.92
C GLN A 93 5.00 7.40 -13.92
N THR A 94 5.84 6.45 -14.35
CA THR A 94 6.92 6.70 -15.31
C THR A 94 6.53 6.20 -16.71
N PRO A 95 7.00 6.87 -17.79
CA PRO A 95 6.60 6.53 -19.16
C PRO A 95 6.88 5.08 -19.57
N LEU A 96 7.95 4.48 -19.03
CA LEU A 96 8.37 3.12 -19.40
C LEU A 96 7.43 2.02 -18.86
N TYR A 97 6.70 2.29 -17.78
CA TYR A 97 5.90 1.29 -17.07
C TYR A 97 4.42 1.66 -16.96
N SER A 98 4.00 2.83 -17.46
CA SER A 98 2.63 3.33 -17.34
C SER A 98 1.59 2.45 -18.05
N SER A 99 1.96 1.80 -19.15
CA SER A 99 1.08 0.91 -19.93
C SER A 99 1.15 -0.56 -19.50
N LYS A 100 2.01 -0.92 -18.54
CA LYS A 100 2.18 -2.32 -18.15
C LYS A 100 1.07 -2.74 -17.18
N PRO A 101 0.26 -3.76 -17.51
CA PRO A 101 -0.88 -4.16 -16.69
C PRO A 101 -0.44 -4.71 -15.32
N MET A 102 0.64 -5.49 -15.31
CA MET A 102 1.25 -6.04 -14.10
C MET A 102 2.72 -5.67 -14.00
N LEU A 103 3.12 -5.26 -12.80
CA LEU A 103 4.50 -4.98 -12.44
C LEU A 103 4.86 -5.84 -11.24
N GLY A 104 5.57 -6.93 -11.53
CA GLY A 104 6.26 -7.70 -10.51
C GLY A 104 7.37 -6.84 -9.91
N VAL A 105 7.28 -6.58 -8.61
CA VAL A 105 8.34 -5.90 -7.85
C VAL A 105 8.88 -6.93 -6.89
N TYR A 106 10.16 -7.25 -7.04
CA TYR A 106 10.85 -8.25 -6.25
C TYR A 106 11.97 -7.61 -5.46
N LEU A 107 12.16 -8.09 -4.24
CA LEU A 107 13.32 -7.81 -3.40
C LEU A 107 14.32 -8.97 -3.52
N ASP A 108 15.60 -8.71 -3.25
CA ASP A 108 16.70 -9.68 -3.39
C ASP A 108 16.46 -11.02 -2.66
N ARG A 109 15.66 -11.01 -1.59
CA ARG A 109 15.32 -12.19 -0.78
C ARG A 109 13.91 -12.73 -1.02
N ASP A 110 13.23 -12.24 -2.05
CA ASP A 110 11.94 -12.78 -2.41
C ASP A 110 12.11 -14.20 -2.93
N VAL A 111 11.27 -15.10 -2.41
CA VAL A 111 11.21 -16.47 -2.91
C VAL A 111 10.42 -16.47 -4.20
N ASN A 112 10.98 -17.09 -5.25
CA ASN A 112 10.23 -17.34 -6.46
C ASN A 112 9.16 -18.41 -6.17
N VAL A 113 7.90 -17.98 -6.12
CA VAL A 113 6.76 -18.84 -5.81
C VAL A 113 6.44 -19.83 -6.93
N ASP A 114 6.86 -19.57 -8.18
CA ASP A 114 6.61 -20.45 -9.33
C ASP A 114 7.32 -21.82 -9.20
N GLN A 115 8.30 -21.92 -8.28
CA GLN A 115 9.05 -23.14 -8.02
C GLN A 115 8.69 -23.80 -6.69
N LEU A 116 7.76 -23.22 -5.93
CA LEU A 116 7.32 -23.82 -4.68
C LEU A 116 6.42 -25.02 -4.98
N LYS A 117 6.63 -26.11 -4.25
CA LYS A 117 5.77 -27.28 -4.27
C LYS A 117 5.71 -27.88 -2.88
N MET A 118 4.55 -28.43 -2.52
CA MET A 118 4.42 -29.22 -1.31
C MET A 118 4.98 -30.61 -1.60
N SER A 119 5.94 -31.07 -0.82
CA SER A 119 6.53 -32.42 -1.01
C SER A 119 5.56 -33.55 -0.64
N LYS A 120 4.49 -33.22 0.09
CA LYS A 120 3.43 -34.09 0.58
C LYS A 120 2.15 -33.26 0.70
N PRO A 121 0.95 -33.89 0.67
CA PRO A 121 -0.29 -33.20 0.98
C PRO A 121 -0.23 -32.52 2.35
N VAL A 122 -0.79 -31.31 2.45
CA VAL A 122 -0.84 -30.53 3.70
C VAL A 122 -2.26 -30.04 3.97
N ALA A 123 -2.63 -29.98 5.26
CA ALA A 123 -3.87 -29.39 5.72
C ALA A 123 -3.65 -27.89 6.01
N ILE A 124 -4.46 -27.03 5.42
CA ILE A 124 -4.44 -25.57 5.65
C ILE A 124 -5.55 -25.23 6.64
N TYR A 125 -5.18 -24.71 7.80
CA TYR A 125 -6.13 -24.24 8.81
C TYR A 125 -6.35 -22.73 8.69
N ALA A 126 -7.60 -22.32 8.52
CA ALA A 126 -7.99 -20.91 8.54
C ALA A 126 -8.68 -20.56 9.86
N SER A 127 -8.39 -19.38 10.41
CA SER A 127 -9.05 -18.94 11.64
C SER A 127 -10.43 -18.37 11.31
N PRO A 128 -11.51 -18.86 11.94
CA PRO A 128 -12.86 -18.32 11.70
C PRO A 128 -13.00 -16.85 12.15
N ASN A 129 -12.09 -16.39 13.02
CA ASN A 129 -12.08 -15.00 13.51
C ASN A 129 -11.26 -14.05 12.61
N ASN A 130 -10.68 -14.54 11.52
CA ASN A 130 -9.95 -13.72 10.56
C ASN A 130 -10.43 -14.05 9.13
N PRO A 131 -11.40 -13.30 8.58
CA PRO A 131 -11.92 -13.52 7.23
C PRO A 131 -10.83 -13.52 6.15
N GLY A 132 -9.77 -12.73 6.33
CA GLY A 132 -8.63 -12.71 5.43
C GLY A 132 -7.85 -14.02 5.40
N SER A 133 -7.85 -14.78 6.50
CA SER A 133 -7.17 -16.08 6.55
C SER A 133 -7.86 -17.13 5.69
N GLU A 134 -9.20 -17.11 5.62
CA GLU A 134 -9.96 -18.01 4.75
C GLU A 134 -9.71 -17.69 3.27
N MET A 135 -9.66 -16.40 2.91
CA MET A 135 -9.34 -15.97 1.54
C MET A 135 -7.96 -16.47 1.10
N VAL A 136 -6.95 -16.30 1.96
CA VAL A 136 -5.58 -16.79 1.69
C VAL A 136 -5.54 -18.32 1.61
N ALA A 137 -6.27 -19.03 2.48
CA ALA A 137 -6.34 -20.49 2.42
C ALA A 137 -6.94 -20.98 1.09
N LYS A 138 -8.00 -20.32 0.61
CA LYS A 138 -8.61 -20.59 -0.71
C LYS A 138 -7.67 -20.31 -1.87
N GLU A 139 -6.93 -19.20 -1.81
CA GLU A 139 -5.92 -18.86 -2.82
C GLU A 139 -4.80 -19.92 -2.88
N LEU A 140 -4.30 -20.33 -1.72
CA LEU A 140 -3.29 -21.39 -1.64
C LEU A 140 -3.80 -22.73 -2.17
N ALA A 141 -5.03 -23.12 -1.86
CA ALA A 141 -5.60 -24.37 -2.37
C ALA A 141 -5.83 -24.37 -3.88
N ALA A 142 -6.16 -23.21 -4.46
CA ALA A 142 -6.25 -23.06 -5.92
C ALA A 142 -4.88 -23.19 -6.60
N PHE A 143 -3.81 -22.71 -5.94
CA PHE A 143 -2.45 -22.77 -6.46
C PHE A 143 -1.75 -24.11 -6.21
N PHE A 144 -2.06 -24.79 -5.11
CA PHE A 144 -1.52 -26.08 -4.71
C PHE A 144 -2.65 -27.12 -4.61
N PRO A 145 -2.98 -27.83 -5.71
CA PRO A 145 -4.12 -28.76 -5.74
C PRO A 145 -4.03 -29.94 -4.76
N GLU A 146 -2.83 -30.22 -4.24
CA GLU A 146 -2.58 -31.29 -3.27
C GLU A 146 -2.88 -30.88 -1.81
N THR A 147 -3.56 -29.76 -1.60
CA THR A 147 -3.87 -29.24 -0.26
C THR A 147 -5.35 -29.39 0.10
N GLU A 148 -5.63 -29.72 1.36
CA GLU A 148 -6.98 -29.80 1.91
C GLU A 148 -7.21 -28.63 2.86
N ILE A 149 -8.31 -27.90 2.69
CA ILE A 149 -8.66 -26.79 3.59
C ILE A 149 -9.47 -27.34 4.76
N CYS A 150 -8.99 -27.10 5.97
CA CYS A 150 -9.73 -27.35 7.20
C CYS A 150 -10.18 -26.00 7.79
N VAL A 151 -11.49 -25.80 7.89
CA VAL A 151 -12.11 -24.59 8.48
C VAL A 151 -12.56 -24.88 9.91
#